data_AF-A0A6L3XCM6-F1
#
_entry.id   AF-A0A6L3XCM6-F1
#
_cell.length_a   1.000
_cell.length_b   1.000
_cell.length_c   1.000
_cell.angle_alpha   90.00
_cell.angle_beta   90.00
_cell.angle_gamma   90.00
#
_symmetry.space_group_name_H-M   'P 1'
#
loop_
_entity.id
_entity.type
_entity.pdbx_description
1 polymer ?
#
loop_
_entity_poly.entity_id
_entity_poly.type
_entity_poly.pdbx_seq_one_letter_code
_entity_poly.pdbx_strand_id
1 'polypeptide(L)'
;YVFREYIIAFARLVDVDLTGDPIALGNNGAKLIFLGTNSNTAQSHNGDLYVDEIFWIPNFQVLRKVASGMASQSHLRSTYFSTPSTLAHDAYPFWSGELFNRGRASAAERVEIDVSHNALAGGLLCADGQWRQIVTIEDALKGGCTLFDIEQLKRENSADDFKNLFMCEFVDDKASVFPFEELQRCMVDTLEEWEDYAPFAANPFGSRPVWIGYDPSHRGDSAGCVVLAPPVVAGGKFRILERHQWKGMDFATQAESIRKLTEKYNVEYIGIDATGLGVGVFQLVRSFYPAARDIRYTPEMKTAMVLKAKDVIRRGCLEYDVSATDITSSVMAIRKTMTSSGRSATYE
;
A
#
# COMPACT_ATOMS: atom_id res chain seq x y z
N TYR A 1 2.74 -12.45 1.57
CA TYR A 1 4.03 -13.07 1.17
C TYR A 1 5.26 -12.30 1.62
N VAL A 2 5.29 -10.96 1.53
CA VAL A 2 6.43 -10.12 1.98
C VAL A 2 6.87 -10.43 3.42
N PHE A 3 5.94 -10.56 4.37
CA PHE A 3 6.28 -10.87 5.76
C PHE A 3 7.00 -12.22 5.93
N ARG A 4 6.61 -13.24 5.14
CA ARG A 4 7.30 -14.54 5.11
C ARG A 4 8.72 -14.41 4.59
N GLU A 5 8.93 -13.62 3.55
CA GLU A 5 10.27 -13.36 3.00
C GLU A 5 11.17 -12.68 4.01
N TYR A 6 10.68 -11.68 4.76
CA TYR A 6 11.46 -11.03 5.82
C TYR A 6 11.84 -12.01 6.93
N ILE A 7 10.94 -12.89 7.36
CA ILE A 7 11.26 -13.90 8.38
C ILE A 7 12.34 -14.86 7.88
N ILE A 8 12.24 -15.33 6.64
CA ILE A 8 13.24 -16.23 6.03
C ILE A 8 14.59 -15.51 5.90
N ALA A 9 14.59 -14.25 5.44
CA ALA A 9 15.80 -13.44 5.31
C ALA A 9 16.46 -13.18 6.66
N PHE A 10 15.67 -12.86 7.68
CA PHE A 10 16.16 -12.65 9.05
C PHE A 10 16.80 -13.91 9.64
N ALA A 11 16.16 -15.07 9.46
CA ALA A 11 16.72 -16.36 9.91
C ALA A 11 18.07 -16.68 9.24
N ARG A 12 18.24 -16.31 7.97
CA ARG A 12 19.51 -16.48 7.25
C ARG A 12 20.66 -15.64 7.80
N LEU A 13 20.38 -14.55 8.52
CA LEU A 13 21.43 -13.77 9.20
C LEU A 13 22.13 -14.56 10.32
N VAL A 14 21.51 -15.65 10.78
CA VAL A 14 22.06 -16.57 11.78
C VAL A 14 22.22 -17.99 11.21
N ASP A 15 22.41 -18.10 9.90
CA ASP A 15 22.65 -19.35 9.17
C ASP A 15 21.53 -20.40 9.29
N VAL A 16 20.28 -19.96 9.49
CA VAL A 16 19.10 -20.83 9.53
C VAL A 16 18.31 -20.68 8.23
N ASP A 17 18.13 -21.78 7.48
CA ASP A 17 17.29 -21.81 6.29
C ASP A 17 15.90 -22.37 6.63
N LEU A 18 14.90 -21.49 6.56
CA LEU A 18 13.52 -21.83 6.85
C LEU A 18 12.79 -22.27 5.56
N THR A 19 12.25 -23.48 5.58
CA THR A 19 11.56 -24.08 4.43
C THR A 19 10.23 -24.73 4.83
N GLY A 20 9.37 -25.00 3.84
CA GLY A 20 8.07 -25.63 4.04
C GLY A 20 6.90 -24.65 4.11
N ASP A 21 5.70 -25.23 4.12
CA ASP A 21 4.42 -24.55 4.32
C ASP A 21 3.42 -25.52 4.98
N PRO A 22 3.22 -25.47 6.30
CA PRO A 22 3.81 -24.54 7.27
C PRO A 22 5.32 -24.76 7.50
N ILE A 23 6.03 -23.73 7.95
CA ILE A 23 7.46 -23.83 8.29
C ILE A 23 7.59 -24.45 9.68
N ALA A 24 8.25 -25.60 9.81
CA ALA A 24 8.55 -26.21 11.10
C ALA A 24 9.85 -25.62 11.67
N LEU A 25 9.83 -25.23 12.95
CA LEU A 25 10.98 -24.67 13.66
C LEU A 25 11.64 -25.75 14.51
N GLY A 26 12.78 -26.28 14.04
CA GLY A 26 13.53 -27.31 14.76
C GLY A 26 12.72 -28.55 15.09
N ASN A 27 13.05 -29.22 16.20
CA ASN A 27 12.49 -30.53 16.56
C ASN A 27 11.42 -30.47 17.66
N ASN A 28 11.08 -29.28 18.17
CA ASN A 28 10.14 -29.13 19.30
C ASN A 28 8.67 -29.01 18.87
N GLY A 29 8.38 -29.07 17.56
CA GLY A 29 7.03 -29.02 17.02
C GLY A 29 6.46 -27.61 16.84
N ALA A 30 7.23 -26.54 17.10
CA ALA A 30 6.82 -25.18 16.78
C ALA A 30 6.69 -25.00 15.26
N LYS A 31 5.69 -24.21 14.83
CA LYS A 31 5.38 -23.99 13.42
C LYS A 31 5.07 -22.52 13.16
N LEU A 32 5.52 -22.01 12.02
CA LEU A 32 5.04 -20.76 11.46
C LEU A 32 4.02 -21.09 10.37
N ILE A 33 2.80 -20.58 10.55
CA ILE A 33 1.68 -20.75 9.64
C ILE A 33 1.37 -19.37 9.07
N PHE A 34 1.45 -19.23 7.75
CA PHE A 34 1.15 -17.98 7.07
C PHE A 34 -0.26 -18.05 6.52
N LEU A 35 -1.09 -17.08 6.89
CA LEU A 35 -2.50 -17.01 6.50
C LEU A 35 -2.72 -15.72 5.70
N GLY A 36 -3.61 -15.77 4.71
CA GLY A 36 -4.12 -14.58 4.04
C GLY A 36 -4.96 -13.72 4.99
N THR A 37 -5.34 -12.53 4.54
CA THR A 37 -6.20 -11.61 5.30
C THR A 37 -7.69 -11.91 5.13
N ASN A 38 -8.02 -12.99 4.42
CA ASN A 38 -9.37 -13.46 4.22
C ASN A 38 -9.96 -14.04 5.52
N SER A 39 -10.96 -13.35 6.08
CA SER A 39 -11.59 -13.76 7.33
C SER A 39 -12.24 -15.16 7.31
N ASN A 40 -12.56 -15.70 6.13
CA ASN A 40 -13.14 -17.04 6.01
C ASN A 40 -12.10 -18.15 6.21
N THR A 41 -10.84 -17.90 5.85
CA THR A 41 -9.74 -18.86 5.95
C THR A 41 -8.87 -18.63 7.18
N ALA A 42 -8.86 -17.41 7.72
CA ALA A 42 -8.15 -17.01 8.93
C ALA A 42 -8.84 -17.50 10.23
N GLN A 43 -9.18 -18.79 10.31
CA GLN A 43 -9.83 -19.42 11.47
C GLN A 43 -9.23 -20.82 11.70
N SER A 44 -9.34 -21.38 12.91
CA SER A 44 -9.01 -22.78 13.31
C SER A 44 -7.64 -23.04 13.96
N HIS A 45 -6.65 -22.19 13.77
CA HIS A 45 -5.33 -22.42 14.38
C HIS A 45 -5.29 -22.02 15.86
N ASN A 46 -4.36 -22.59 16.63
CA ASN A 46 -4.09 -22.19 18.01
C ASN A 46 -2.59 -21.88 18.15
N GLY A 47 -2.28 -20.69 18.67
CA GLY A 47 -0.91 -20.21 18.83
C GLY A 47 -0.86 -18.70 19.02
N ASP A 48 0.36 -18.16 19.11
CA ASP A 48 0.57 -16.72 19.06
C ASP A 48 0.10 -16.16 17.72
N LEU A 49 -0.58 -15.02 17.76
CA LEU A 49 -1.13 -14.35 16.58
C LEU A 49 -0.28 -13.12 16.27
N TYR A 50 0.23 -13.04 15.05
CA TYR A 50 0.92 -11.87 14.52
C TYR A 50 0.13 -11.33 13.33
N VAL A 51 -0.28 -10.07 13.40
CA VAL A 51 -1.01 -9.40 12.32
C VAL A 51 -0.21 -8.17 11.89
N ASP A 52 0.35 -8.26 10.70
CA ASP A 52 1.09 -7.19 10.03
C ASP A 52 0.13 -6.24 9.29
N GLU A 53 0.56 -5.01 9.08
CA GLU A 53 -0.11 -3.96 8.30
C GLU A 53 -1.60 -3.76 8.63
N ILE A 54 -1.98 -3.81 9.92
CA ILE A 54 -3.38 -3.71 10.36
C ILE A 54 -4.13 -2.45 9.87
N PHE A 55 -3.41 -1.34 9.62
CA PHE A 55 -4.00 -0.10 9.09
C PHE A 55 -4.11 -0.11 7.57
N TRP A 56 -3.84 -1.23 6.91
CA TRP A 56 -4.03 -1.40 5.47
C TRP A 56 -4.95 -2.55 5.14
N ILE A 57 -5.36 -3.35 6.14
CA ILE A 57 -6.26 -4.49 5.96
C ILE A 57 -7.70 -4.01 5.80
N PRO A 58 -8.37 -4.34 4.67
CA PRO A 58 -9.80 -4.12 4.51
C PRO A 58 -10.61 -4.90 5.55
N ASN A 59 -11.62 -4.26 6.15
CA ASN A 59 -12.49 -4.87 7.15
C ASN A 59 -11.72 -5.50 8.33
N PHE A 60 -10.64 -4.86 8.80
CA PHE A 60 -9.81 -5.33 9.90
C PHE A 60 -10.62 -5.77 11.13
N GLN A 61 -11.69 -5.06 11.51
CA GLN A 61 -12.47 -5.47 12.69
C GLN A 61 -13.12 -6.85 12.52
N VAL A 62 -13.51 -7.22 11.30
CA VAL A 62 -14.05 -8.55 10.98
C VAL A 62 -12.94 -9.60 11.09
N LEU A 63 -11.79 -9.37 10.43
CA LEU A 63 -10.64 -10.25 10.50
C LEU A 63 -10.16 -10.46 11.95
N ARG A 64 -9.98 -9.37 12.69
CA ARG A 64 -9.58 -9.42 14.11
C ARG A 64 -10.55 -10.24 14.93
N LYS A 65 -11.86 -10.06 14.75
CA LYS A 65 -12.88 -10.80 15.50
C LYS A 65 -12.71 -12.32 15.31
N VAL A 66 -12.49 -12.77 14.07
CA VAL A 66 -12.34 -14.20 13.78
C VAL A 66 -10.96 -14.74 14.18
N ALA A 67 -9.89 -14.00 13.90
CA ALA A 67 -8.52 -14.42 14.18
C ALA A 67 -8.17 -14.39 15.67
N SER A 68 -8.76 -13.48 16.45
CA SER A 68 -8.48 -13.36 17.89
C SER A 68 -8.77 -14.64 18.70
N GLY A 69 -9.61 -15.54 18.20
CA GLY A 69 -9.86 -16.84 18.82
C GLY A 69 -8.62 -17.74 18.87
N MET A 70 -7.66 -17.56 17.94
CA MET A 70 -6.45 -18.36 17.83
C MET A 70 -5.54 -18.23 19.06
N ALA A 71 -5.46 -17.02 19.62
CA ALA A 71 -4.62 -16.66 20.76
C ALA A 71 -5.43 -16.45 22.05
N SER A 72 -6.51 -17.22 22.24
CA SER A 72 -7.44 -17.06 23.37
C SER A 72 -6.96 -17.64 24.71
N GLN A 73 -5.90 -18.45 24.71
CA GLN A 73 -5.34 -19.03 25.94
C GLN A 73 -4.38 -18.04 26.61
N SER A 74 -4.34 -18.03 27.95
CA SER A 74 -3.63 -17.02 28.75
C SER A 74 -2.12 -16.93 28.53
N HIS A 75 -1.51 -18.00 28.01
CA HIS A 75 -0.07 -18.05 27.70
C HIS A 75 0.25 -17.61 26.26
N LEU A 76 -0.77 -17.36 25.44
CA LEU A 76 -0.64 -16.92 24.06
C LEU A 76 -0.82 -15.41 23.96
N ARG A 77 -0.22 -14.80 22.93
CA ARG A 77 -0.26 -13.36 22.68
C ARG A 77 -0.79 -13.05 21.29
N SER A 78 -1.52 -11.96 21.18
CA SER A 78 -1.78 -11.29 19.90
C SER A 78 -0.88 -10.05 19.77
N THR A 79 -0.15 -9.95 18.67
CA THR A 79 0.72 -8.82 18.35
C THR A 79 0.29 -8.23 17.02
N TYR A 80 -0.04 -6.94 17.05
CA TYR A 80 -0.49 -6.16 15.91
C TYR A 80 0.54 -5.06 15.66
N PHE A 81 1.00 -4.92 14.42
CA PHE A 81 1.97 -3.91 14.02
C PHE A 81 1.66 -3.45 12.60
N SER A 82 1.99 -2.19 12.28
CA SER A 82 1.62 -1.56 11.02
C SER A 82 2.27 -0.20 10.89
N THR A 83 2.46 0.25 9.66
CA THR A 83 2.57 1.68 9.38
C THR A 83 1.16 2.32 9.45
N PRO A 84 1.00 3.57 9.90
CA PRO A 84 -0.32 4.19 9.96
C PRO A 84 -0.82 4.59 8.57
N SER A 85 -2.12 4.44 8.34
CA SER A 85 -2.78 4.95 7.13
C SER A 85 -3.55 6.24 7.45
N THR A 86 -4.83 6.13 7.80
CA THR A 86 -5.77 7.23 8.03
C THR A 86 -6.54 7.06 9.33
N LEU A 87 -6.96 8.19 9.90
CA LEU A 87 -7.86 8.24 11.06
C LEU A 87 -9.22 7.57 10.80
N ALA A 88 -9.64 7.47 9.54
CA ALA A 88 -10.89 6.84 9.12
C ALA A 88 -10.80 5.31 9.03
N HIS A 89 -9.60 4.73 9.10
CA HIS A 89 -9.42 3.28 9.04
C HIS A 89 -10.16 2.57 10.18
N ASP A 90 -10.78 1.42 9.91
CA ASP A 90 -11.58 0.68 10.90
C ASP A 90 -10.74 0.08 12.04
N ALA A 91 -9.44 -0.12 11.83
CA ALA A 91 -8.44 -0.40 12.86
C ALA A 91 -8.15 0.77 13.82
N TYR A 92 -8.40 2.04 13.43
CA TYR A 92 -8.07 3.19 14.28
C TYR A 92 -8.81 3.18 15.63
N PRO A 93 -10.12 2.87 15.70
CA PRO A 93 -10.80 2.69 16.99
C PRO A 93 -10.19 1.60 17.89
N PHE A 94 -9.60 0.55 17.31
CA PHE A 94 -8.89 -0.48 18.09
C PHE A 94 -7.59 0.07 18.69
N TRP A 95 -6.85 0.85 17.91
CA TRP A 95 -5.64 1.53 18.35
C TRP A 95 -5.91 2.60 19.41
N SER A 96 -6.87 3.50 19.18
CA SER A 96 -7.18 4.64 20.07
C SER A 96 -7.88 4.27 21.37
N GLY A 97 -8.37 3.03 21.50
CA GLY A 97 -9.18 2.58 22.65
C GLY A 97 -10.66 2.93 22.53
N GLU A 98 -11.09 3.60 21.46
CA GLU A 98 -12.52 3.84 21.19
C GLU A 98 -13.32 2.54 21.06
N LEU A 99 -12.73 1.50 20.49
CA LEU A 99 -13.34 0.18 20.38
C LEU A 99 -13.52 -0.46 21.76
N PHE A 100 -12.58 -0.26 22.69
CA PHE A 100 -12.76 -0.67 24.08
C PHE A 100 -13.93 0.10 24.69
N ASN A 101 -14.02 1.41 24.47
CA ASN A 101 -15.12 2.22 25.04
C ASN A 101 -16.52 1.87 24.48
N ARG A 102 -16.59 1.21 23.32
CA ARG A 102 -17.87 0.86 22.67
C ARG A 102 -18.72 -0.02 23.59
N GLY A 103 -19.95 0.44 23.87
CA GLY A 103 -20.93 -0.28 24.69
C GLY A 103 -20.82 -0.08 26.21
N ARG A 104 -19.84 0.71 26.68
CA ARG A 104 -19.72 1.09 28.10
C ARG A 104 -20.52 2.35 28.38
N ALA A 105 -21.36 2.31 29.41
CA ALA A 105 -22.37 3.33 29.67
C ALA A 105 -21.84 4.48 30.54
N SER A 106 -20.93 4.20 31.46
CA SER A 106 -20.42 5.21 32.39
C SER A 106 -19.03 5.71 31.99
N ALA A 107 -18.73 6.96 32.34
CA ALA A 107 -17.39 7.51 32.17
C ALA A 107 -16.32 6.74 32.98
N ALA A 108 -16.72 6.11 34.10
CA ALA A 108 -15.82 5.33 34.95
C ALA A 108 -15.38 4.00 34.34
N GLU A 109 -16.16 3.45 33.39
CA GLU A 109 -15.81 2.22 32.67
C GLU A 109 -14.99 2.49 31.40
N ARG A 110 -14.99 3.75 30.95
CA ARG A 110 -14.30 4.20 29.75
C ARG A 110 -12.87 4.60 30.07
N VAL A 111 -12.00 4.49 29.07
CA VAL A 111 -10.61 4.91 29.16
C VAL A 111 -10.32 6.00 28.15
N GLU A 112 -9.42 6.90 28.50
CA GLU A 112 -8.81 7.83 27.57
C GLU A 112 -7.34 7.41 27.43
N ILE A 113 -6.91 7.20 26.19
CA ILE A 113 -5.56 6.74 25.89
C ILE A 113 -4.88 7.84 25.10
N ASP A 114 -3.81 8.41 25.66
CA ASP A 114 -2.93 9.29 24.91
C ASP A 114 -2.12 8.45 23.92
N VAL A 115 -2.50 8.55 22.64
CA VAL A 115 -1.85 7.86 21.53
C VAL A 115 -0.77 8.71 20.84
N SER A 116 -0.33 9.79 21.48
CA SER A 116 0.79 10.58 20.98
C SER A 116 2.11 9.82 21.04
N HIS A 117 3.01 10.16 20.13
CA HIS A 117 4.39 9.64 20.15
C HIS A 117 5.08 9.89 21.50
N ASN A 118 4.90 11.07 22.10
CA ASN A 118 5.46 11.39 23.42
C ASN A 118 5.05 10.40 24.51
N ALA A 119 3.79 9.95 24.50
CA ALA A 119 3.30 8.97 25.47
C ALA A 119 3.76 7.54 25.16
N LEU A 120 3.91 7.19 23.87
CA LEU A 120 4.06 5.81 23.41
C LEU A 120 5.45 5.44 22.88
N ALA A 121 6.40 6.37 22.73
CA ALA A 121 7.74 6.08 22.19
C ALA A 121 8.48 5.00 23.00
N GLY A 122 8.34 5.03 24.33
CA GLY A 122 8.96 4.07 25.25
C GLY A 122 8.19 2.74 25.40
N GLY A 123 7.03 2.63 24.76
CA GLY A 123 6.10 1.53 25.01
C GLY A 123 5.33 1.69 26.33
N LEU A 124 4.02 1.46 26.30
CA LEU A 124 3.16 1.64 27.46
C LEU A 124 2.06 0.58 27.51
N LEU A 125 1.87 -0.04 28.69
CA LEU A 125 0.65 -0.81 28.97
C LEU A 125 -0.48 0.17 29.30
N CYS A 126 -1.40 0.36 28.35
CA CYS A 126 -2.47 1.34 28.48
C CYS A 126 -3.63 0.80 29.34
N ALA A 127 -4.54 1.71 29.72
CA ALA A 127 -5.66 1.42 30.61
C ALA A 127 -6.69 0.40 30.07
N ASP A 128 -6.69 0.13 28.76
CA ASP A 128 -7.51 -0.94 28.16
C ASP A 128 -6.84 -2.32 28.18
N GLY A 129 -5.65 -2.44 28.81
CA GLY A 129 -4.91 -3.68 28.95
C GLY A 129 -4.05 -4.03 27.73
N GLN A 130 -3.95 -3.16 26.73
CA GLN A 130 -3.09 -3.38 25.57
C GLN A 130 -1.77 -2.62 25.73
N TRP A 131 -0.65 -3.30 25.44
CA TRP A 131 0.64 -2.66 25.33
C TRP A 131 0.80 -2.04 23.94
N ARG A 132 1.19 -0.76 23.88
CA ARG A 132 1.35 0.01 22.64
C ARG A 132 2.72 0.66 22.59
N GLN A 133 3.28 0.76 21.39
CA GLN A 133 4.50 1.52 21.12
C GLN A 133 4.41 2.19 19.75
N ILE A 134 4.97 3.39 19.63
CA ILE A 134 5.24 4.05 18.36
C ILE A 134 6.76 4.10 18.18
N VAL A 135 7.27 3.71 17.02
CA VAL A 135 8.70 3.78 16.68
C VAL A 135 8.83 4.52 15.36
N THR A 136 9.27 5.76 15.40
CA THR A 136 9.57 6.57 14.21
C THR A 136 10.94 6.22 13.64
N ILE A 137 11.24 6.69 12.43
CA ILE A 137 12.58 6.57 11.87
C ILE A 137 13.64 7.27 12.74
N GLU A 138 13.29 8.39 13.38
CA GLU A 138 14.19 9.13 14.26
C GLU A 138 14.48 8.33 15.53
N ASP A 139 13.49 7.63 16.09
CA ASP A 139 13.69 6.71 17.20
C ASP A 139 14.59 5.54 16.82
N ALA A 140 14.39 4.98 15.62
CA ALA A 140 15.21 3.87 15.11
C ALA A 140 16.67 4.30 14.94
N LEU A 141 16.92 5.49 14.37
CA LEU A 141 18.26 6.08 14.25
C LEU A 141 18.89 6.31 15.62
N LYS A 142 18.13 6.87 16.57
CA LYS A 142 18.57 7.08 17.95
C LYS A 142 18.87 5.76 18.67
N GLY A 143 18.16 4.69 18.32
CA GLY A 143 18.39 3.33 18.79
C GLY A 143 19.60 2.64 18.15
N GLY A 144 20.28 3.28 17.20
CA GLY A 144 21.50 2.78 16.58
C GLY A 144 21.30 2.12 15.21
N CYS A 145 20.11 2.22 14.59
CA CYS A 145 19.94 1.80 13.21
C CYS A 145 20.71 2.76 12.28
N THR A 146 21.70 2.26 11.54
CA THR A 146 22.53 3.07 10.63
C THR A 146 22.19 2.89 9.15
N LEU A 147 21.06 2.24 8.87
CA LEU A 147 20.68 1.85 7.50
C LEU A 147 20.04 2.97 6.68
N PHE A 148 19.66 4.09 7.31
CA PHE A 148 18.85 5.13 6.67
C PHE A 148 19.62 6.45 6.51
N ASP A 149 19.48 7.10 5.35
CA ASP A 149 19.82 8.51 5.15
C ASP A 149 18.54 9.34 5.26
N ILE A 150 18.29 9.90 6.46
CA ILE A 150 17.07 10.68 6.74
C ILE A 150 17.00 11.96 5.89
N GLU A 151 18.13 12.58 5.59
CA GLU A 151 18.18 13.81 4.82
C GLU A 151 17.88 13.53 3.36
N GLN A 152 18.32 12.37 2.85
CA GLN A 152 17.84 11.87 1.57
C GLN A 152 16.33 11.65 1.62
N LEU A 153 15.80 10.87 2.57
CA LEU A 153 14.37 10.58 2.67
C LEU A 153 13.50 11.85 2.72
N LYS A 154 13.89 12.88 3.47
CA LYS A 154 13.20 14.18 3.49
C LYS A 154 13.22 14.92 2.14
N ARG A 155 14.25 14.71 1.31
CA ARG A 155 14.30 15.25 -0.05
C ARG A 155 13.46 14.45 -1.05
N GLU A 156 13.20 13.17 -0.77
CA GLU A 156 12.45 12.29 -1.68
C GLU A 156 10.94 12.33 -1.46
N ASN A 157 10.51 12.84 -0.30
CA ASN A 157 9.12 12.80 0.13
C ASN A 157 8.61 14.21 0.38
N SER A 158 7.32 14.44 0.12
CA SER A 158 6.66 15.64 0.61
C SER A 158 6.70 15.66 2.15
N ALA A 159 6.49 16.85 2.75
CA ALA A 159 6.46 16.96 4.21
C ALA A 159 5.37 16.07 4.84
N ASP A 160 4.21 15.95 4.18
CA ASP A 160 3.10 15.13 4.65
C ASP A 160 3.40 13.63 4.47
N ASP A 161 3.97 13.21 3.33
CA ASP A 161 4.37 11.81 3.11
C ASP A 161 5.45 11.39 4.09
N PHE A 162 6.44 12.26 4.34
CA PHE A 162 7.51 11.95 5.29
C PHE A 162 6.95 11.70 6.70
N LYS A 163 5.99 12.52 7.13
CA LYS A 163 5.32 12.36 8.42
C LYS A 163 4.54 11.07 8.52
N ASN A 164 3.77 10.72 7.48
CA ASN A 164 2.99 9.50 7.48
C ASN A 164 3.87 8.24 7.44
N LEU A 165 4.80 8.19 6.48
CA LEU A 165 5.63 7.01 6.22
C LEU A 165 6.69 6.77 7.30
N PHE A 166 7.29 7.84 7.84
CA PHE A 166 8.47 7.72 8.69
C PHE A 166 8.30 8.25 10.11
N MET A 167 7.33 9.15 10.35
CA MET A 167 7.05 9.71 11.68
C MET A 167 5.77 9.15 12.32
N CYS A 168 5.19 8.14 11.69
CA CYS A 168 4.00 7.44 12.18
C CYS A 168 2.78 8.35 12.41
N GLU A 169 2.61 9.41 11.61
CA GLU A 169 1.42 10.26 11.68
C GLU A 169 0.29 9.68 10.81
N PHE A 170 -0.94 9.65 11.35
CA PHE A 170 -2.12 9.28 10.56
C PHE A 170 -2.55 10.42 9.64
N VAL A 171 -2.97 10.08 8.43
CA VAL A 171 -3.53 11.05 7.49
C VAL A 171 -4.99 11.36 7.85
N ASP A 172 -5.39 12.64 7.85
CA ASP A 172 -6.80 13.03 7.76
C ASP A 172 -7.20 13.09 6.28
N ASP A 173 -7.95 12.09 5.82
CA ASP A 173 -8.34 11.94 4.42
C ASP A 173 -9.66 12.63 4.08
N LYS A 174 -10.24 13.44 4.98
CA LYS A 174 -11.50 14.17 4.71
C LYS A 174 -11.43 15.10 3.50
N ALA A 175 -10.25 15.63 3.19
CA ALA A 175 -10.02 16.50 2.03
C ALA A 175 -9.68 15.72 0.75
N SER A 176 -9.45 14.41 0.85
CA SER A 176 -9.13 13.57 -0.30
C SER A 176 -10.32 13.46 -1.25
N VAL A 177 -10.03 13.46 -2.55
CA VAL A 177 -11.02 13.14 -3.58
C VAL A 177 -11.39 11.66 -3.56
N PHE A 178 -10.46 10.83 -3.08
CA PHE A 178 -10.53 9.37 -2.98
C PHE A 178 -10.29 8.94 -1.53
N PRO A 179 -11.30 9.05 -0.65
CA PRO A 179 -11.20 8.58 0.72
C PRO A 179 -10.80 7.10 0.78
N PHE A 180 -10.10 6.72 1.83
CA PHE A 180 -9.58 5.37 1.97
C PHE A 180 -10.68 4.30 1.96
N GLU A 181 -11.85 4.58 2.54
CA GLU A 181 -13.00 3.66 2.52
C GLU A 181 -13.46 3.31 1.09
N GLU A 182 -13.33 4.24 0.13
CA GLU A 182 -13.64 3.96 -1.28
C GLU A 182 -12.55 3.08 -1.92
N LEU A 183 -11.29 3.32 -1.57
CA LEU A 183 -10.13 2.59 -2.08
C LEU A 183 -10.02 1.17 -1.52
N GLN A 184 -10.42 0.94 -0.27
CA GLN A 184 -10.45 -0.40 0.34
C GLN A 184 -11.28 -1.39 -0.47
N ARG A 185 -12.34 -0.93 -1.15
CA ARG A 185 -13.19 -1.77 -2.00
C ARG A 185 -12.52 -2.20 -3.30
N CYS A 186 -11.39 -1.57 -3.63
CA CYS A 186 -10.54 -1.88 -4.77
C CYS A 186 -9.33 -2.74 -4.37
N MET A 187 -9.10 -2.99 -3.08
CA MET A 187 -8.01 -3.84 -2.61
C MET A 187 -8.44 -5.30 -2.60
N VAL A 188 -7.61 -6.18 -3.14
CA VAL A 188 -7.82 -7.63 -3.16
C VAL A 188 -6.55 -8.36 -2.78
N ASP A 189 -6.66 -9.58 -2.25
CA ASP A 189 -5.51 -10.50 -2.19
C ASP A 189 -5.35 -11.10 -3.58
N THR A 190 -4.40 -10.58 -4.36
CA THR A 190 -4.30 -10.98 -5.78
C THR A 190 -3.91 -12.44 -5.96
N LEU A 191 -3.24 -13.04 -4.98
CA LEU A 191 -2.80 -14.42 -5.06
C LEU A 191 -3.93 -15.41 -4.75
N GLU A 192 -4.95 -14.98 -4.02
CA GLU A 192 -6.19 -15.75 -3.82
C GLU A 192 -7.22 -15.45 -4.93
N GLU A 193 -7.41 -14.19 -5.30
CA GLU A 193 -8.54 -13.74 -6.13
C GLU A 193 -8.24 -13.77 -7.65
N TRP A 194 -6.98 -13.65 -8.08
CA TRP A 194 -6.62 -13.61 -9.51
C TRP A 194 -5.97 -14.92 -9.98
N GLU A 195 -6.79 -15.92 -10.29
CA GLU A 195 -6.32 -17.21 -10.82
C GLU A 195 -5.62 -17.10 -12.19
N ASP A 196 -5.84 -16.00 -12.90
CA ASP A 196 -5.30 -15.72 -14.24
C ASP A 196 -4.01 -14.89 -14.24
N TYR A 197 -3.45 -14.63 -13.05
CA TYR A 197 -2.25 -13.82 -12.88
C TYR A 197 -1.20 -14.53 -12.03
N ALA A 198 0.01 -14.68 -12.57
CA ALA A 198 1.15 -15.31 -11.89
C ALA A 198 2.33 -14.31 -11.80
N PRO A 199 2.43 -13.47 -10.76
CA PRO A 199 3.34 -12.32 -10.71
C PRO A 199 4.84 -12.68 -10.88
N PHE A 200 5.23 -13.90 -10.50
CA PHE A 200 6.60 -14.38 -10.56
C PHE A 200 6.95 -15.16 -11.85
N ALA A 201 5.99 -15.34 -12.76
CA ALA A 201 6.23 -16.02 -14.02
C ALA A 201 6.91 -15.08 -15.05
N ALA A 202 7.60 -15.66 -16.03
CA ALA A 202 8.19 -14.88 -17.13
C ALA A 202 7.13 -14.17 -17.99
N ASN A 203 5.93 -14.77 -18.09
CA ASN A 203 4.76 -14.16 -18.70
C ASN A 203 3.60 -14.18 -17.68
N PRO A 204 3.49 -13.17 -16.79
CA PRO A 204 2.56 -13.20 -15.67
C PRO A 204 1.09 -13.21 -16.05
N PHE A 205 0.73 -12.72 -17.24
CA PHE A 205 -0.67 -12.53 -17.64
C PHE A 205 -0.99 -13.15 -19.01
N GLY A 206 -0.15 -14.08 -19.47
CA GLY A 206 -0.35 -14.82 -20.71
C GLY A 206 -0.45 -13.92 -21.95
N SER A 207 -1.40 -14.23 -22.83
CA SER A 207 -1.69 -13.43 -24.04
C SER A 207 -2.73 -12.33 -23.79
N ARG A 208 -3.14 -12.09 -22.55
CA ARG A 208 -4.21 -11.14 -22.26
C ARG A 208 -3.69 -9.71 -22.38
N PRO A 209 -4.50 -8.79 -22.94
CA PRO A 209 -4.02 -7.45 -23.20
C PRO A 209 -3.76 -6.69 -21.91
N VAL A 210 -2.74 -5.85 -21.92
CA VAL A 210 -2.46 -4.87 -20.88
C VAL A 210 -2.23 -3.49 -21.47
N TRP A 211 -2.43 -2.47 -20.65
CA TRP A 211 -2.16 -1.07 -20.93
C TRP A 211 -1.05 -0.58 -20.01
N ILE A 212 -0.15 0.26 -20.52
CA ILE A 212 0.89 0.91 -19.75
C ILE A 212 0.56 2.40 -19.63
N GLY A 213 0.47 2.89 -18.39
CA GLY A 213 0.46 4.31 -18.07
C GLY A 213 1.83 4.71 -17.55
N TYR A 214 2.37 5.82 -18.05
CA TYR A 214 3.67 6.31 -17.63
C TYR A 214 3.69 7.82 -17.41
N ASP A 215 4.19 8.22 -16.24
CA ASP A 215 4.40 9.60 -15.82
C ASP A 215 5.91 9.82 -15.57
N PRO A 216 6.64 10.46 -16.51
CA PRO A 216 8.07 10.67 -16.41
C PRO A 216 8.42 11.78 -15.42
N SER A 217 9.46 11.53 -14.63
CA SER A 217 10.15 12.54 -13.83
C SER A 217 11.60 12.73 -14.30
N HIS A 218 12.10 13.95 -14.16
CA HIS A 218 13.50 14.31 -14.50
C HIS A 218 14.25 15.05 -13.38
N ARG A 219 13.56 15.56 -12.33
CA ARG A 219 14.20 16.28 -11.21
C ARG A 219 13.63 15.83 -9.88
N GLY A 220 14.46 15.21 -9.04
CA GLY A 220 14.17 14.97 -7.62
C GLY A 220 13.13 13.89 -7.31
N ASP A 221 12.02 13.88 -8.06
CA ASP A 221 10.85 13.03 -7.86
C ASP A 221 10.96 11.70 -8.62
N SER A 222 10.22 10.68 -8.21
CA SER A 222 10.15 9.39 -8.89
C SER A 222 9.20 9.43 -10.09
N ALA A 223 9.60 8.80 -11.20
CA ALA A 223 8.72 8.54 -12.32
C ALA A 223 7.80 7.34 -12.01
N GLY A 224 6.51 7.46 -12.29
CA GLY A 224 5.53 6.40 -12.05
C GLY A 224 5.23 5.60 -13.31
N CYS A 225 5.30 4.27 -13.23
CA CYS A 225 4.87 3.38 -14.31
C CYS A 225 3.88 2.34 -13.77
N VAL A 226 2.76 2.14 -14.47
CA VAL A 226 1.72 1.18 -14.09
C VAL A 226 1.36 0.30 -15.28
N VAL A 227 1.35 -1.02 -15.06
CA VAL A 227 0.79 -2.02 -15.98
C VAL A 227 -0.62 -2.37 -15.50
N LEU A 228 -1.60 -2.11 -16.35
CA LEU A 228 -3.02 -2.23 -16.06
C LEU A 228 -3.67 -3.24 -17.01
N ALA A 229 -4.37 -4.26 -16.51
CA ALA A 229 -5.27 -5.05 -17.34
C ALA A 229 -6.60 -4.30 -17.52
N PRO A 230 -7.03 -4.00 -18.77
CA PRO A 230 -8.35 -3.49 -19.03
C PRO A 230 -9.42 -4.58 -18.84
N PRO A 231 -10.68 -4.19 -18.60
CA PRO A 231 -11.77 -5.15 -18.51
C PRO A 231 -12.08 -5.77 -19.86
N VAL A 232 -12.34 -7.08 -19.87
CA VAL A 232 -12.72 -7.84 -21.08
C VAL A 232 -14.14 -7.51 -21.55
N VAL A 233 -14.99 -7.05 -20.63
CA VAL A 233 -16.39 -6.68 -20.88
C VAL A 233 -16.70 -5.30 -20.30
N ALA A 234 -17.68 -4.61 -20.87
CA ALA A 234 -18.12 -3.32 -20.34
C ALA A 234 -18.57 -3.47 -18.87
N GLY A 235 -18.04 -2.61 -18.00
CA GLY A 235 -18.31 -2.66 -16.55
C GLY A 235 -17.48 -3.69 -15.78
N GLY A 236 -16.57 -4.42 -16.43
CA GLY A 236 -15.63 -5.30 -15.76
C GLY A 236 -14.56 -4.56 -14.94
N LYS A 237 -13.62 -5.33 -14.39
CA LYS A 237 -12.54 -4.83 -13.55
C LYS A 237 -11.33 -4.39 -14.36
N PHE A 238 -10.81 -3.21 -14.05
CA PHE A 238 -9.44 -2.82 -14.31
C PHE A 238 -8.56 -3.37 -13.19
N ARG A 239 -7.44 -4.00 -13.53
CA ARG A 239 -6.53 -4.60 -12.54
C ARG A 239 -5.14 -4.00 -12.66
N ILE A 240 -4.61 -3.41 -11.59
CA ILE A 240 -3.22 -2.96 -11.56
C ILE A 240 -2.35 -4.18 -11.28
N LEU A 241 -1.66 -4.66 -12.31
CA LEU A 241 -0.86 -5.89 -12.23
C LEU A 241 0.54 -5.63 -11.67
N GLU A 242 1.17 -4.55 -12.13
CA GLU A 242 2.55 -4.21 -11.78
C GLU A 242 2.73 -2.70 -11.73
N ARG A 243 3.59 -2.23 -10.84
CA ARG A 243 3.92 -0.81 -10.66
C ARG A 243 5.41 -0.61 -10.43
N HIS A 244 5.92 0.52 -10.89
CA HIS A 244 7.30 0.92 -10.66
C HIS A 244 7.39 2.39 -10.32
N GLN A 245 8.30 2.70 -9.41
CA GLN A 245 8.77 4.05 -9.14
C GLN A 245 10.25 4.12 -9.53
N TRP A 246 10.56 4.82 -10.63
CA TRP A 246 11.93 4.95 -11.13
C TRP A 246 12.51 6.31 -10.77
N LYS A 247 13.63 6.31 -10.05
CA LYS A 247 14.27 7.55 -9.59
C LYS A 247 15.66 7.71 -10.18
N GLY A 248 16.00 8.94 -10.56
CA GLY A 248 17.35 9.30 -11.03
C GLY A 248 17.77 8.66 -12.35
N MET A 249 16.84 8.01 -13.06
CA MET A 249 17.10 7.41 -14.37
C MET A 249 17.07 8.47 -15.46
N ASP A 250 18.00 8.38 -16.40
CA ASP A 250 17.91 9.15 -17.64
C ASP A 250 16.77 8.63 -18.53
N PHE A 251 16.40 9.42 -19.55
CA PHE A 251 15.27 9.06 -20.42
C PHE A 251 15.49 7.77 -21.21
N ALA A 252 16.75 7.44 -21.54
CA ALA A 252 17.08 6.19 -22.22
C ALA A 252 16.80 4.97 -21.34
N THR A 253 17.21 5.04 -20.07
CA THR A 253 16.98 3.99 -19.07
C THR A 253 15.49 3.85 -18.74
N GLN A 254 14.75 4.96 -18.68
CA GLN A 254 13.29 4.93 -18.52
C GLN A 254 12.61 4.23 -19.72
N ALA A 255 12.97 4.60 -20.95
CA ALA A 255 12.42 3.99 -22.17
C ALA A 255 12.77 2.50 -22.30
N GLU A 256 14.00 2.12 -21.93
CA GLU A 256 14.45 0.73 -21.83
C GLU A 256 13.60 -0.08 -20.84
N SER A 257 13.28 0.51 -19.69
CA SER A 257 12.46 -0.15 -18.67
C SER A 257 11.04 -0.40 -19.16
N ILE A 258 10.46 0.55 -19.91
CA ILE A 258 9.19 0.35 -20.61
C ILE A 258 9.30 -0.74 -21.68
N ARG A 259 10.40 -0.81 -22.44
CA ARG A 259 10.60 -1.86 -23.45
C ARG A 259 10.56 -3.25 -22.82
N LYS A 260 11.21 -3.46 -21.67
CA LYS A 260 11.15 -4.73 -20.93
C LYS A 260 9.71 -5.11 -20.56
N LEU A 261 8.85 -4.14 -20.21
CA LEU A 261 7.43 -4.41 -19.96
C LEU A 261 6.69 -4.84 -21.24
N THR A 262 7.04 -4.29 -22.40
CA THR A 262 6.48 -4.73 -23.69
C THR A 262 6.95 -6.13 -24.11
N GLU A 263 8.09 -6.60 -23.61
CA GLU A 263 8.59 -7.96 -23.80
C GLU A 263 7.93 -8.94 -22.82
N LYS A 264 7.60 -8.47 -21.61
CA LYS A 264 6.99 -9.26 -20.52
C LYS A 264 5.48 -9.46 -20.68
N TYR A 265 4.76 -8.48 -21.25
CA TYR A 265 3.31 -8.49 -21.37
C TYR A 265 2.83 -8.30 -22.82
N ASN A 266 1.62 -8.79 -23.12
CA ASN A 266 0.92 -8.43 -24.34
C ASN A 266 0.34 -7.00 -24.25
N VAL A 267 1.18 -6.00 -24.51
CA VAL A 267 0.80 -4.59 -24.42
C VAL A 267 0.01 -4.17 -25.65
N GLU A 268 -1.19 -3.62 -25.46
CA GLU A 268 -2.01 -3.05 -26.54
C GLU A 268 -2.01 -1.52 -26.56
N TYR A 269 -1.78 -0.89 -25.40
CA TYR A 269 -1.80 0.56 -25.26
C TYR A 269 -0.66 1.04 -24.38
N ILE A 270 -0.01 2.12 -24.79
CA ILE A 270 0.94 2.86 -23.95
C ILE A 270 0.55 4.33 -23.99
N GLY A 271 0.23 4.90 -22.83
CA GLY A 271 0.00 6.33 -22.63
C GLY A 271 1.13 6.93 -21.82
N ILE A 272 1.80 7.94 -22.35
CA ILE A 272 2.93 8.61 -21.70
C ILE A 272 2.58 10.08 -21.49
N ASP A 273 2.73 10.60 -20.27
CA ASP A 273 2.74 12.05 -20.08
C ASP A 273 3.92 12.65 -20.87
N ALA A 274 3.59 13.42 -21.91
CA ALA A 274 4.56 14.12 -22.74
C ALA A 274 4.58 15.62 -22.45
N THR A 275 4.16 16.03 -21.25
CA THR A 275 4.23 17.42 -20.80
C THR A 275 5.67 17.78 -20.46
N GLY A 276 6.17 18.88 -21.04
CA GLY A 276 7.52 19.38 -20.78
C GLY A 276 8.62 18.37 -21.14
N LEU A 277 9.23 17.78 -20.10
CA LEU A 277 10.38 16.88 -20.22
C LEU A 277 9.99 15.47 -20.68
N GLY A 278 8.73 15.06 -20.53
CA GLY A 278 8.22 13.75 -20.97
C GLY A 278 8.27 13.52 -22.48
N VAL A 279 8.42 14.58 -23.27
CA VAL A 279 8.59 14.50 -24.74
C VAL A 279 9.79 13.62 -25.13
N GLY A 280 10.89 13.69 -24.36
CA GLY A 280 12.10 12.91 -24.64
C GLY A 280 11.86 11.41 -24.53
N VAL A 281 11.24 10.97 -23.43
CA VAL A 281 10.93 9.55 -23.22
C VAL A 281 9.91 9.07 -24.25
N PHE A 282 8.88 9.86 -24.54
CA PHE A 282 7.88 9.52 -25.55
C PHE A 282 8.49 9.25 -26.93
N GLN A 283 9.44 10.10 -27.38
CA GLN A 283 10.14 9.91 -28.65
C GLN A 283 10.95 8.60 -28.69
N LEU A 284 11.64 8.27 -27.60
CA LEU A 284 12.39 7.02 -27.49
C LEU A 284 11.47 5.81 -27.50
N VAL A 285 10.37 5.83 -26.75
CA VAL A 285 9.38 4.73 -26.73
C VAL A 285 8.72 4.56 -28.09
N ARG A 286 8.40 5.65 -28.78
CA ARG A 286 7.86 5.65 -30.15
C ARG A 286 8.71 4.88 -31.15
N SER A 287 10.04 4.84 -30.96
CA SER A 287 10.96 4.18 -31.88
C SER A 287 10.83 2.66 -31.89
N PHE A 288 10.51 2.04 -30.75
CA PHE A 288 10.31 0.59 -30.64
C PHE A 288 8.84 0.18 -30.49
N TYR A 289 7.96 1.09 -30.05
CA TYR A 289 6.52 0.86 -29.98
C TYR A 289 5.75 1.98 -30.72
N PRO A 290 5.57 1.88 -32.05
CA PRO A 290 4.90 2.88 -32.89
C PRO A 290 3.39 3.07 -32.66
N ALA A 291 2.76 2.42 -31.67
CA ALA A 291 1.37 2.68 -31.26
C ALA A 291 1.18 3.48 -29.94
N ALA A 292 2.23 3.69 -29.14
CA ALA A 292 2.24 4.60 -27.97
C ALA A 292 1.66 6.00 -28.27
N ARG A 293 0.99 6.59 -27.29
CA ARG A 293 0.30 7.89 -27.38
C ARG A 293 0.81 8.88 -26.36
N ASP A 294 0.95 10.13 -26.77
CA ASP A 294 1.26 11.22 -25.86
C ASP A 294 -0.01 11.68 -25.13
N ILE A 295 0.14 12.01 -23.86
CA ILE A 295 -0.86 12.63 -23.00
C ILE A 295 -0.33 14.00 -22.64
N ARG A 296 -1.10 15.05 -22.90
CA ARG A 296 -0.75 16.43 -22.52
C ARG A 296 -1.66 16.87 -21.39
N TYR A 297 -1.08 17.12 -20.22
CA TYR A 297 -1.84 17.49 -19.04
C TYR A 297 -2.22 18.97 -19.10
N THR A 298 -3.49 19.22 -19.39
CA THR A 298 -4.14 20.50 -19.11
C THR A 298 -4.98 20.37 -17.82
N PRO A 299 -5.36 21.46 -17.14
CA PRO A 299 -6.26 21.40 -16.00
C PRO A 299 -7.58 20.68 -16.29
N GLU A 300 -8.10 20.82 -17.51
CA GLU A 300 -9.32 20.14 -17.97
C GLU A 300 -9.09 18.63 -18.12
N MET A 301 -7.95 18.23 -18.71
CA MET A 301 -7.57 16.82 -18.82
C MET A 301 -7.39 16.18 -17.43
N LYS A 302 -6.68 16.85 -16.51
CA LYS A 302 -6.51 16.36 -15.13
C LYS A 302 -7.87 16.20 -14.44
N THR A 303 -8.77 17.17 -14.61
CA THR A 303 -10.14 17.09 -14.10
C THR A 303 -10.91 15.91 -14.67
N ALA A 304 -10.85 15.70 -15.99
CA ALA A 304 -11.53 14.59 -16.66
C ALA A 304 -10.99 13.22 -16.18
N MET A 305 -9.68 13.09 -16.02
CA MET A 305 -9.03 11.87 -15.49
C MET A 305 -9.47 11.57 -14.07
N VAL A 306 -9.44 12.56 -13.17
CA VAL A 306 -9.86 12.39 -11.77
C VAL A 306 -11.34 12.01 -11.70
N LEU A 307 -12.20 12.66 -12.48
CA LEU A 307 -13.63 12.31 -12.51
C LEU A 307 -13.86 10.90 -13.07
N LYS A 308 -13.09 10.48 -14.10
CA LYS A 308 -13.20 9.13 -14.63
C LYS A 308 -12.70 8.08 -13.65
N ALA A 309 -11.57 8.32 -12.98
CA ALA A 309 -11.05 7.46 -11.93
C ALA A 309 -12.08 7.33 -10.79
N LYS A 310 -12.74 8.43 -10.41
CA LYS A 310 -13.80 8.43 -9.39
C LYS A 310 -15.00 7.57 -9.79
N ASP A 311 -15.42 7.63 -11.06
CA ASP A 311 -16.47 6.76 -11.58
C ASP A 311 -16.07 5.27 -11.52
N VAL A 312 -14.83 4.93 -11.88
CA VAL A 312 -14.31 3.56 -11.84
C VAL A 312 -14.23 3.03 -10.39
N ILE A 313 -13.63 3.80 -9.49
CA ILE A 313 -13.45 3.41 -8.07
C ILE A 313 -14.80 3.29 -7.37
N ARG A 314 -15.71 4.25 -7.53
CA ARG A 314 -17.04 4.19 -6.89
C ARG A 314 -17.89 3.01 -7.35
N ARG A 315 -17.68 2.52 -8.57
CA ARG A 315 -18.34 1.31 -9.08
C ARG A 315 -17.66 0.02 -8.63
N GLY A 316 -16.54 0.10 -7.91
CA GLY A 316 -15.73 -1.06 -7.56
C GLY A 316 -15.09 -1.71 -8.79
N CYS A 317 -14.87 -0.96 -9.86
CA CYS A 317 -14.32 -1.48 -11.12
C CYS A 317 -12.78 -1.42 -11.16
N LEU A 318 -12.11 -0.99 -10.10
CA LEU A 318 -10.65 -1.06 -9.97
C LEU A 318 -10.30 -2.16 -8.98
N GLU A 319 -9.24 -2.92 -9.27
CA GLU A 319 -8.64 -3.88 -8.34
C GLU A 319 -7.12 -3.73 -8.34
N TYR A 320 -6.52 -3.82 -7.17
CA TYR A 320 -5.07 -3.87 -6.97
C TYR A 320 -4.74 -4.62 -5.68
N ASP A 321 -3.51 -5.09 -5.55
CA ASP A 321 -3.11 -5.88 -4.39
C ASP A 321 -3.17 -5.07 -3.09
N VAL A 322 -3.68 -5.68 -2.03
CA VAL A 322 -3.76 -5.07 -0.69
C VAL A 322 -2.39 -4.61 -0.17
N SER A 323 -1.29 -5.23 -0.60
CA SER A 323 0.06 -4.82 -0.22
C SER A 323 0.58 -3.61 -1.02
N ALA A 324 -0.16 -3.09 -2.00
CA ALA A 324 0.19 -1.89 -2.75
C ALA A 324 -0.25 -0.61 -2.01
N THR A 325 0.28 -0.43 -0.80
CA THR A 325 -0.03 0.69 0.08
C THR A 325 0.39 2.03 -0.53
N ASP A 326 1.46 2.07 -1.30
CA ASP A 326 1.92 3.26 -2.04
C ASP A 326 0.89 3.78 -3.06
N ILE A 327 0.22 2.90 -3.82
CA ILE A 327 -0.88 3.29 -4.70
C ILE A 327 -1.95 4.00 -3.89
N THR A 328 -2.31 3.42 -2.75
CA THR A 328 -3.36 3.94 -1.89
C THR A 328 -2.98 5.30 -1.34
N SER A 329 -1.78 5.44 -0.78
CA SER A 329 -1.26 6.71 -0.29
C SER A 329 -1.23 7.79 -1.37
N SER A 330 -0.68 7.48 -2.57
CA SER A 330 -0.61 8.44 -3.67
C SER A 330 -1.99 8.86 -4.18
N VAL A 331 -2.95 7.95 -4.26
CA VAL A 331 -4.31 8.27 -4.70
C VAL A 331 -5.08 9.07 -3.62
N MET A 332 -4.88 8.74 -2.35
CA MET A 332 -5.45 9.51 -1.23
C MET A 332 -4.90 10.93 -1.14
N ALA A 333 -3.64 11.15 -1.54
CA ALA A 333 -3.02 12.47 -1.53
C ALA A 333 -3.69 13.45 -2.51
N ILE A 334 -4.46 12.97 -3.50
CA ILE A 334 -5.14 13.81 -4.49
C ILE A 334 -6.23 14.65 -3.81
N ARG A 335 -6.05 15.96 -3.83
CA ARG A 335 -6.96 16.93 -3.20
C ARG A 335 -7.47 17.94 -4.23
N LYS A 336 -8.67 18.45 -3.99
CA LYS A 336 -9.21 19.54 -4.81
C LYS A 336 -8.55 20.86 -4.39
N THR A 337 -7.91 21.54 -5.35
CA THR A 337 -7.27 22.84 -5.15
C THR A 337 -7.84 23.90 -6.10
N MET A 338 -7.49 25.16 -5.91
CA MET A 338 -7.85 26.25 -6.83
C MET A 338 -6.68 26.53 -7.78
N THR A 339 -6.96 26.82 -9.05
CA THR A 339 -5.90 27.25 -9.97
C THR A 339 -5.26 28.56 -9.49
N SER A 340 -4.04 28.83 -9.93
CA SER A 340 -3.28 30.06 -9.60
C SER A 340 -4.03 31.36 -9.93
N SER A 341 -4.99 31.31 -10.86
CA SER A 341 -5.89 32.43 -11.21
C SER A 341 -7.11 32.59 -10.28
N GLY A 342 -7.39 31.61 -9.42
CA GLY A 342 -8.57 31.55 -8.56
C GLY A 342 -9.90 31.35 -9.29
N ARG A 343 -9.89 31.22 -10.63
CA ARG A 343 -11.12 31.18 -11.45
C ARG A 343 -11.70 29.78 -11.66
N SER A 344 -10.90 28.74 -11.45
CA SER A 344 -11.33 27.35 -11.64
C SER A 344 -10.71 26.44 -10.58
N ALA A 345 -11.44 25.39 -10.20
CA ALA A 345 -10.89 24.33 -9.37
C ALA A 345 -10.08 23.35 -10.25
N THR A 346 -9.00 22.84 -9.70
CA THR A 346 -8.18 21.75 -10.25
C THR A 346 -7.91 20.72 -9.16
N TYR A 347 -7.13 19.70 -9.46
CA TYR A 347 -6.65 18.74 -8.48
C TYR A 347 -5.15 18.89 -8.34
N GLU A 348 -4.64 18.76 -7.12
CA GLU A 348 -3.20 18.64 -6.83
C GLU A 348 -2.91 17.17 -6.55
#